data_AF-A0A0S9PZD0-F1
#
_entry.id   AF-A0A0S9PZD0-F1
#
_cell.length_a   1.000
_cell.length_b   1.000
_cell.length_c   1.000
_cell.angle_alpha   90.00
_cell.angle_beta   90.00
_cell.angle_gamma   90.00
#
_symmetry.space_group_name_H-M   'P 1'
#
loop_
_entity.id
_entity.type
_entity.pdbx_description
1 polymer ?
#
loop_
_entity_poly.entity_id
_entity_poly.type
_entity_poly.pdbx_seq_one_letter_code
_entity_poly.pdbx_strand_id
1 'polypeptide(L)'
;MSVTFAPAFRESDVAGFGFFCACGAANTGVLAATYPACEALRGGEASMTVRCGDEYCDADRAADGSGFIMTINGVEIPEINVSSLNAGHLIDDVLGIERDFTHCSAGLVGAMSAEQFLGRVLMAMAIQPSDAGVPAHAVGGPGATWINCGREPGYDQRVLSHLHEVATWAAANGRDVHWG
;
A
#
# COMPACT_ATOMS: atom_id res chain seq x y z
N MET A 1 -3.56 -8.24 -6.87
CA MET A 1 -3.19 -8.09 -5.46
C MET A 1 -1.91 -7.27 -5.37
N SER A 2 -1.76 -6.52 -4.30
CA SER A 2 -0.59 -5.70 -3.99
C SER A 2 -0.13 -5.96 -2.57
N VAL A 3 1.05 -5.45 -2.22
CA VAL A 3 1.64 -5.49 -0.89
C VAL A 3 2.10 -4.08 -0.58
N THR A 4 1.74 -3.58 0.60
CA THR A 4 2.20 -2.28 1.09
C THR A 4 3.29 -2.46 2.11
N PHE A 5 4.42 -1.78 1.93
CA PHE A 5 5.44 -1.62 2.98
C PHE A 5 5.19 -0.31 3.70
N ALA A 6 5.01 -0.38 5.02
CA ALA A 6 4.75 0.80 5.85
C ALA A 6 5.28 0.60 7.28
N PRO A 7 5.59 1.68 8.02
CA PRO A 7 5.82 1.61 9.45
C PRO A 7 4.59 1.05 10.18
N ALA A 8 4.82 0.37 11.30
CA ALA A 8 3.76 -0.18 12.14
C ALA A 8 2.75 0.91 12.54
N PHE A 9 1.47 0.58 12.38
CA PHE A 9 0.35 1.45 12.72
C PHE A 9 0.33 1.77 14.22
N ARG A 10 0.03 3.03 14.56
CA ARG A 10 -0.26 3.44 15.93
C ARG A 10 -1.56 4.25 15.94
N GLU A 11 -2.45 3.89 16.86
CA GLU A 11 -3.73 4.60 17.04
C GLU A 11 -3.52 6.08 17.40
N SER A 12 -2.41 6.41 18.07
CA SER A 12 -2.05 7.80 18.40
C SER A 12 -1.84 8.70 17.19
N ASP A 13 -1.63 8.13 16.00
CA ASP A 13 -1.46 8.92 14.76
C ASP A 13 -2.78 9.22 14.08
N VAL A 14 -3.88 8.61 14.51
CA VAL A 14 -5.18 8.77 13.86
C VAL A 14 -5.76 10.13 14.24
N ALA A 15 -5.87 11.03 13.25
CA ALA A 15 -6.58 12.29 13.39
C ALA A 15 -8.10 12.10 13.40
N GLY A 16 -8.58 11.03 12.78
CA GLY A 16 -9.99 10.65 12.78
C GLY A 16 -10.31 9.64 11.68
N PHE A 17 -11.59 9.55 11.36
CA PHE A 17 -12.16 8.60 10.43
C PHE A 17 -12.94 9.36 9.37
N GLY A 18 -12.73 9.03 8.10
CA GLY A 18 -13.46 9.59 6.97
C GLY A 18 -14.18 8.50 6.18
N PHE A 19 -15.25 8.89 5.50
CA PHE A 19 -16.02 8.00 4.62
C PHE A 19 -15.73 8.35 3.16
N PHE A 20 -15.29 7.36 2.38
CA PHE A 20 -14.77 7.54 1.03
C PHE A 20 -15.43 6.60 0.01
N CYS A 21 -15.49 7.01 -1.25
CA CYS A 21 -15.78 6.09 -2.37
C CYS A 21 -14.68 5.03 -2.51
N ALA A 22 -14.98 3.98 -3.28
CA ALA A 22 -13.97 3.03 -3.76
C ALA A 22 -12.79 3.70 -4.49
N CYS A 23 -13.01 4.87 -5.08
CA CYS A 23 -12.01 5.67 -5.76
C CYS A 23 -11.12 6.52 -4.84
N GLY A 24 -11.40 6.59 -3.53
CA GLY A 24 -10.70 7.42 -2.55
C GLY A 24 -10.93 8.95 -2.67
N ALA A 25 -11.38 9.46 -3.81
CA ALA A 25 -11.49 10.91 -4.04
C ALA A 25 -12.83 11.52 -3.59
N ALA A 26 -13.95 10.81 -3.76
CA ALA A 26 -15.23 11.27 -3.24
C ALA A 26 -15.38 10.94 -1.75
N ASN A 27 -15.82 11.91 -0.96
CA ASN A 27 -15.96 11.78 0.50
C ASN A 27 -17.02 12.74 1.07
N THR A 28 -17.36 12.57 2.34
CA THR A 28 -18.38 13.39 3.02
C THR A 28 -17.90 14.80 3.39
N GLY A 29 -16.59 15.07 3.30
CA GLY A 29 -15.96 16.31 3.77
C GLY A 29 -15.90 16.42 5.30
N VAL A 30 -16.34 15.38 6.01
CA VAL A 30 -16.42 15.35 7.48
C VAL A 30 -15.46 14.30 8.01
N LEU A 31 -14.61 14.70 8.95
CA LEU A 31 -13.77 13.80 9.73
C LEU A 31 -14.43 13.56 11.09
N ALA A 32 -14.75 12.31 11.38
CA ALA A 32 -15.28 11.90 12.67
C ALA A 32 -14.14 11.50 13.62
N ALA A 33 -14.25 11.84 14.91
CA ALA A 33 -13.24 11.46 15.90
C ALA A 33 -13.20 9.95 16.20
N THR A 34 -14.28 9.21 15.92
CA THR A 34 -14.37 7.77 16.19
C THR A 34 -15.01 7.03 15.03
N TYR A 35 -14.65 5.75 14.88
CA TYR A 35 -15.23 4.89 13.86
C TYR A 35 -16.78 4.83 13.94
N PRO A 36 -17.42 4.61 15.10
CA PRO A 36 -18.88 4.58 15.19
C PRO A 36 -19.55 5.90 14.82
N ALA A 37 -18.90 7.04 15.11
CA ALA A 37 -19.40 8.35 14.69
C ALA A 37 -19.32 8.51 13.16
N CYS A 38 -18.26 8.00 12.53
CA CYS A 38 -18.16 7.94 11.08
C CYS A 38 -19.21 6.99 10.46
N GLU A 39 -19.45 5.85 11.10
CA GLU A 39 -20.45 4.88 10.64
C GLU A 39 -21.87 5.45 10.71
N ALA A 40 -22.18 6.25 11.73
CA ALA A 40 -23.46 6.95 11.82
C ALA A 40 -23.69 7.91 10.63
N LEU A 41 -22.63 8.46 10.03
CA LEU A 41 -22.74 9.28 8.81
C LEU A 41 -23.19 8.45 7.60
N ARG A 42 -22.81 7.17 7.53
CA ARG A 42 -23.22 6.26 6.44
C ARG A 42 -24.73 6.03 6.40
N GLY A 43 -25.42 6.13 7.54
CA GLY A 43 -26.87 5.95 7.66
C GLY A 43 -27.69 7.25 7.63
N GLY A 44 -27.03 8.41 7.59
CA GLY A 44 -27.70 9.72 7.44
C GLY A 44 -27.79 10.14 5.98
N GLU A 45 -28.50 11.23 5.70
CA GLU A 45 -28.56 11.89 4.37
C GLU A 45 -27.20 12.48 3.91
N ALA A 46 -26.08 12.02 4.46
CA ALA A 46 -24.75 12.50 4.12
C ALA A 46 -24.36 11.97 2.73
N SER A 47 -24.84 12.66 1.69
CA SER A 47 -24.33 12.52 0.34
C SER A 47 -22.83 12.85 0.33
N MET A 48 -22.05 12.12 -0.48
CA MET A 48 -20.65 12.46 -0.74
C MET A 48 -20.60 13.88 -1.32
N THR A 49 -20.12 14.83 -0.52
CA THR A 49 -20.08 16.26 -0.88
C THR A 49 -18.92 16.59 -1.79
N VAL A 50 -17.84 15.81 -1.71
CA VAL A 50 -16.69 15.88 -2.61
C VAL A 50 -16.83 14.77 -3.64
N ARG A 51 -16.59 15.06 -4.93
CA ARG A 51 -16.60 14.10 -6.03
C ARG A 51 -15.27 14.12 -6.78
N CYS A 52 -14.90 12.99 -7.39
CA CYS A 52 -13.66 12.90 -8.16
C CYS A 52 -13.74 13.56 -9.55
N GLY A 53 -14.91 14.01 -9.98
CA GLY A 53 -15.12 14.66 -11.27
C GLY A 53 -15.18 13.70 -12.47
N ASP A 54 -15.03 12.40 -12.24
CA ASP A 54 -15.24 11.36 -13.26
C ASP A 54 -16.73 11.28 -13.63
N GLU A 55 -17.04 11.18 -14.92
CA GLU A 55 -18.42 11.07 -15.41
C GLU A 55 -19.11 9.76 -14.99
N TYR A 56 -18.31 8.73 -14.67
CA TYR A 56 -18.76 7.46 -14.11
C TYR A 56 -18.68 7.44 -12.59
N CYS A 57 -18.37 8.56 -11.94
CA CYS A 57 -18.37 8.68 -10.49
C CYS A 57 -19.79 8.52 -9.94
N ASP A 58 -20.12 7.30 -9.57
CA ASP A 58 -21.37 6.98 -8.90
C ASP A 58 -21.25 7.20 -7.38
N ALA A 59 -20.91 8.43 -7.01
CA ALA A 59 -20.81 8.86 -5.61
C ALA A 59 -22.17 8.93 -4.90
N ASP A 60 -23.27 8.74 -5.66
CA ASP A 60 -24.64 8.63 -5.16
C ASP A 60 -25.05 7.17 -4.85
N ARG A 61 -24.51 6.18 -5.59
CA ARG A 61 -24.11 4.91 -4.94
C ARG A 61 -22.99 5.21 -3.94
N ALA A 62 -22.23 4.33 -3.33
CA ALA A 62 -21.29 4.68 -2.24
C ALA A 62 -21.98 5.21 -0.96
N ALA A 63 -22.77 6.29 -1.02
CA ALA A 63 -23.76 6.67 -0.01
C ALA A 63 -24.84 5.59 0.19
N ASP A 64 -25.13 4.77 -0.83
CA ASP A 64 -26.01 3.59 -0.75
C ASP A 64 -25.37 2.35 -0.09
N GLY A 65 -24.12 2.47 0.39
CA GLY A 65 -23.43 1.43 1.15
C GLY A 65 -22.17 0.86 0.51
N SER A 66 -21.76 1.33 -0.67
CA SER A 66 -20.49 0.89 -1.31
C SER A 66 -19.26 1.76 -0.97
N GLY A 67 -19.41 2.75 -0.09
CA GLY A 67 -18.28 3.50 0.48
C GLY A 67 -17.60 2.77 1.65
N PHE A 68 -16.37 3.18 1.94
CA PHE A 68 -15.53 2.59 2.99
C PHE A 68 -15.13 3.65 4.01
N ILE A 69 -15.07 3.24 5.28
CA ILE A 69 -14.51 4.07 6.35
C ILE A 69 -13.00 3.83 6.38
N MET A 70 -12.22 4.91 6.34
CA MET A 70 -10.76 4.86 6.42
C MET A 70 -10.28 5.69 7.61
N THR A 71 -9.22 5.23 8.27
CA THR A 71 -8.46 6.03 9.22
C THR A 71 -7.66 7.10 8.47
N ILE A 72 -7.69 8.32 8.99
CA ILE A 72 -6.90 9.43 8.48
C ILE A 72 -5.79 9.73 9.47
N ASN A 73 -4.55 9.60 9.01
CA ASN A 73 -3.38 9.90 9.81
C ASN A 73 -3.26 11.43 9.96
N GLY A 74 -2.96 11.88 11.16
CA GLY A 74 -2.63 13.29 11.47
C GLY A 74 -1.17 13.64 11.16
N VAL A 75 -0.37 12.65 10.77
CA VAL A 75 1.01 12.81 10.34
C VAL A 75 1.21 12.11 9.00
N GLU A 76 2.10 12.64 8.19
CA GLU A 76 2.50 12.01 6.93
C GLU A 76 3.40 10.81 7.26
N ILE A 77 2.92 9.62 6.91
CA ILE A 77 3.62 8.35 7.13
C ILE A 77 4.02 7.80 5.76
N PRO A 78 5.32 7.61 5.48
CA PRO A 78 5.75 7.08 4.20
C PRO A 78 5.30 5.62 4.05
N GLU A 79 4.81 5.29 2.87
CA GLU A 79 4.46 3.93 2.48
C GLU A 79 4.73 3.71 1.00
N ILE A 80 4.87 2.46 0.59
CA ILE A 80 4.93 2.09 -0.82
C ILE A 80 4.11 0.84 -1.09
N ASN A 81 3.19 0.95 -2.05
CA ASN A 81 2.42 -0.16 -2.56
C ASN A 81 3.04 -0.70 -3.86
N VAL A 82 3.27 -2.02 -3.91
CA VAL A 82 3.81 -2.72 -5.08
C VAL A 82 2.94 -3.91 -5.43
N SER A 83 3.02 -4.40 -6.67
CA SER A 83 2.30 -5.63 -7.06
C SER A 83 2.81 -6.82 -6.25
N SER A 84 1.96 -7.81 -5.96
CA SER A 84 2.36 -9.01 -5.19
C SER A 84 3.54 -9.77 -5.82
N LEU A 85 3.65 -9.76 -7.15
CA LEU A 85 4.78 -10.38 -7.85
C LEU A 85 6.08 -9.61 -7.60
N ASN A 86 6.02 -8.28 -7.68
CA ASN A 86 7.18 -7.43 -7.40
C ASN A 86 7.54 -7.47 -5.91
N ALA A 87 6.57 -7.56 -5.01
CA ALA A 87 6.81 -7.76 -3.59
C ALA A 87 7.60 -9.05 -3.32
N GLY A 88 7.22 -10.16 -3.96
CA GLY A 88 7.98 -11.42 -3.86
C GLY A 88 9.42 -11.27 -4.32
N HIS A 89 9.64 -10.61 -5.47
CA HIS A 89 10.99 -10.29 -5.96
C HIS A 89 11.78 -9.42 -4.97
N LEU A 90 11.16 -8.36 -4.44
CA LEU A 90 11.82 -7.45 -3.50
C LEU A 90 12.20 -8.16 -2.21
N ILE A 91 11.30 -8.97 -1.65
CA ILE A 91 11.50 -9.68 -0.39
C ILE A 91 12.61 -10.73 -0.55
N ASP A 92 12.51 -11.61 -1.55
CA ASP A 92 13.44 -12.73 -1.73
C ASP A 92 14.76 -12.29 -2.36
N ASP A 93 14.69 -11.68 -3.55
CA ASP A 93 15.85 -11.51 -4.43
C ASP A 93 16.63 -10.22 -4.10
N VAL A 94 15.94 -9.17 -3.65
CA VAL A 94 16.55 -7.85 -3.41
C VAL A 94 16.95 -7.68 -1.94
N LEU A 95 16.04 -7.94 -1.00
CA LEU A 95 16.24 -7.73 0.44
C LEU A 95 16.80 -8.97 1.15
N GLY A 96 16.78 -10.14 0.49
CA GLY A 96 17.24 -11.41 1.06
C GLY A 96 16.47 -11.81 2.32
N ILE A 97 15.19 -11.48 2.39
CA ILE A 97 14.28 -11.82 3.48
C ILE A 97 13.64 -13.16 3.12
N GLU A 98 13.84 -14.17 3.94
CA GLU A 98 13.23 -15.47 3.71
C GLU A 98 11.72 -15.41 3.92
N ARG A 99 10.96 -15.80 2.90
CA ARG A 99 9.50 -15.84 2.96
C ARG A 99 9.00 -17.02 3.76
N ASP A 100 8.10 -16.73 4.70
CA ASP A 100 7.37 -17.75 5.44
C ASP A 100 6.11 -18.18 4.69
N PHE A 101 6.11 -19.43 4.21
CA PHE A 101 4.97 -20.05 3.50
C PHE A 101 4.09 -20.90 4.42
N THR A 102 4.35 -20.93 5.72
CA THR A 102 3.56 -21.73 6.67
C THR A 102 2.14 -21.20 6.88
N HIS A 103 1.91 -19.92 6.55
CA HIS A 103 0.61 -19.29 6.55
C HIS A 103 0.13 -19.00 5.12
N CYS A 104 -1.20 -18.99 4.89
CA CYS A 104 -1.84 -18.78 3.58
C CYS A 104 -1.53 -17.42 2.90
N SER A 105 -0.55 -16.67 3.38
CA SER A 105 -0.12 -15.36 2.90
C SER A 105 0.85 -15.41 1.71
N ALA A 106 1.15 -16.59 1.15
CA ALA A 106 2.13 -16.77 0.06
C ALA A 106 3.53 -16.15 0.37
N GLY A 107 3.85 -15.99 1.66
CA GLY A 107 5.06 -15.33 2.13
C GLY A 107 5.07 -13.81 1.93
N LEU A 108 3.93 -13.19 1.63
CA LEU A 108 3.85 -11.76 1.31
C LEU A 108 3.41 -10.89 2.49
N VAL A 109 3.30 -11.47 3.68
CA VAL A 109 2.97 -10.76 4.91
C VAL A 109 4.08 -10.96 5.92
N GLY A 110 4.54 -9.89 6.55
CA GLY A 110 5.58 -9.96 7.56
C GLY A 110 5.87 -8.64 8.24
N ALA A 111 6.77 -8.70 9.22
CA ALA A 111 7.23 -7.55 9.97
C ALA A 111 8.70 -7.73 10.35
N MET A 112 9.41 -6.62 10.51
CA MET A 112 10.81 -6.58 10.91
C MET A 112 11.11 -5.27 11.63
N SER A 113 12.01 -5.30 12.62
CA SER A 113 12.49 -4.06 13.26
C SER A 113 13.06 -3.09 12.22
N ALA A 114 12.87 -1.78 12.44
CA ALA A 114 13.32 -0.76 11.51
C ALA A 114 14.81 -0.88 11.17
N GLU A 115 15.65 -1.16 12.16
CA GLU A 115 17.10 -1.22 12.02
C GLU A 115 17.54 -2.39 11.14
N GLN A 116 16.91 -3.56 11.34
CA GLN A 116 17.17 -4.74 10.51
C GLN A 116 16.70 -4.51 9.08
N PHE A 117 15.51 -3.92 8.90
CA PHE A 117 14.97 -3.64 7.57
C PHE A 117 15.82 -2.59 6.84
N LEU A 118 16.20 -1.50 7.51
CA LEU A 118 17.08 -0.47 6.99
C LEU A 118 18.45 -1.04 6.60
N GLY A 119 19.03 -1.92 7.42
CA GLY A 119 20.27 -2.61 7.10
C GLY A 119 20.18 -3.40 5.80
N ARG A 120 19.07 -4.11 5.57
CA ARG A 120 18.84 -4.86 4.32
C ARG A 120 18.68 -3.94 3.12
N VAL A 121 17.92 -2.85 3.26
CA VAL A 121 17.76 -1.84 2.20
C VAL A 121 19.10 -1.24 1.81
N LEU A 122 19.91 -0.83 2.79
CA LEU A 122 21.25 -0.26 2.55
C LEU A 122 22.19 -1.26 1.87
N MET A 123 22.14 -2.54 2.26
CA MET A 123 22.89 -3.59 1.58
C MET A 123 22.42 -3.79 0.14
N ALA A 124 21.11 -3.86 -0.10
CA ALA A 124 20.55 -3.98 -1.44
C ALA A 124 20.98 -2.81 -2.35
N MET A 125 20.88 -1.58 -1.84
CA MET A 125 21.32 -0.37 -2.56
C MET A 125 22.82 -0.39 -2.89
N ALA A 126 23.65 -0.95 -2.00
CA ALA A 126 25.10 -1.01 -2.21
C ALA A 126 25.52 -2.08 -3.23
N ILE A 127 24.78 -3.18 -3.35
CA ILE A 127 25.15 -4.32 -4.20
C ILE A 127 24.44 -4.38 -5.55
N GLN A 128 23.39 -3.58 -5.78
CA GLN A 128 22.63 -3.59 -7.04
C GLN A 128 23.13 -2.52 -8.03
N PRO A 129 24.03 -2.86 -8.99
CA PRO A 129 24.61 -1.87 -9.89
C PRO A 129 23.63 -1.30 -10.93
N SER A 130 22.62 -2.07 -11.37
CA SER A 130 21.54 -1.60 -12.26
C SER A 130 20.46 -2.68 -12.46
N ASP A 131 19.18 -2.36 -12.27
CA ASP A 131 18.05 -3.23 -12.64
C ASP A 131 17.78 -3.10 -14.15
N ALA A 132 17.99 -4.17 -14.90
CA ALA A 132 17.72 -4.21 -16.34
C ALA A 132 16.23 -4.25 -16.67
N GLY A 133 15.36 -4.45 -15.67
CA GLY A 133 13.95 -4.68 -15.86
C GLY A 133 13.64 -6.07 -16.44
N VAL A 134 12.35 -6.34 -16.56
CA VAL A 134 11.79 -7.56 -17.15
C VAL A 134 10.81 -7.15 -18.26
N PRO A 135 11.04 -7.50 -19.53
CA PRO A 135 10.12 -7.14 -20.60
C PRO A 135 8.72 -7.71 -20.41
N ALA A 136 7.71 -6.90 -20.75
CA ALA A 136 6.35 -7.38 -20.85
C ALA A 136 6.23 -8.44 -21.96
N HIS A 137 5.43 -9.48 -21.73
CA HIS A 137 5.22 -10.53 -22.73
C HIS A 137 3.84 -11.15 -22.60
N ALA A 138 3.33 -11.64 -23.74
CA ALA A 138 2.08 -12.38 -23.79
C ALA A 138 2.31 -13.87 -23.49
N VAL A 139 1.42 -14.45 -22.70
CA VAL A 139 1.32 -15.88 -22.45
C VAL A 139 0.02 -16.37 -23.07
N GLY A 140 0.13 -17.16 -24.14
CA GLY A 140 -1.02 -17.69 -24.85
C GLY A 140 -1.74 -18.80 -24.06
N GLY A 141 -3.07 -18.73 -23.99
CA GLY A 141 -3.93 -19.78 -23.46
C GLY A 141 -5.10 -20.09 -24.41
N PRO A 142 -5.83 -21.21 -24.20
CA PRO A 142 -6.99 -21.53 -25.02
C PRO A 142 -8.11 -20.50 -24.78
N GLY A 143 -8.27 -19.56 -25.72
CA GLY A 143 -9.36 -18.58 -25.74
C GLY A 143 -9.06 -17.22 -25.06
N ALA A 144 -7.95 -17.08 -24.33
CA ALA A 144 -7.53 -15.81 -23.73
C ALA A 144 -6.02 -15.64 -23.80
N THR A 145 -5.57 -14.41 -24.00
CA THR A 145 -4.15 -14.03 -23.92
C THR A 145 -3.90 -13.33 -22.59
N TRP A 146 -2.96 -13.85 -21.81
CA TRP A 146 -2.53 -13.24 -20.56
C TRP A 146 -1.34 -12.34 -20.85
N ILE A 147 -1.34 -11.11 -20.34
CA ILE A 147 -0.18 -10.21 -20.46
C ILE A 147 0.55 -10.19 -19.12
N ASN A 148 1.81 -10.62 -19.13
CA ASN A 148 2.73 -10.33 -18.04
C ASN A 148 3.29 -8.93 -18.27
N CYS A 149 2.92 -7.97 -17.42
CA CYS A 149 3.26 -6.56 -17.60
C CYS A 149 4.76 -6.24 -17.41
N GLY A 150 5.56 -7.20 -16.92
CA GLY A 150 6.98 -7.00 -16.72
C GLY A 150 7.32 -5.95 -15.66
N ARG A 151 8.56 -5.45 -15.73
CA ARG A 151 9.15 -4.44 -14.84
C ARG A 151 10.06 -3.56 -15.67
N GLU A 152 9.95 -2.25 -15.52
CA GLU A 152 10.82 -1.33 -16.26
C GLU A 152 12.25 -1.32 -15.70
N PRO A 153 13.26 -0.99 -16.53
CA PRO A 153 14.62 -0.77 -16.03
C PRO A 153 14.65 0.29 -14.92
N GLY A 154 15.51 0.08 -13.93
CA GLY A 154 15.64 0.98 -12.79
C GLY A 154 14.52 0.89 -11.74
N TYR A 155 13.62 -0.08 -11.84
CA TYR A 155 12.53 -0.23 -10.87
C TYR A 155 13.05 -0.48 -9.46
N ASP A 156 13.99 -1.42 -9.30
CA ASP A 156 14.51 -1.77 -7.98
C ASP A 156 15.15 -0.55 -7.29
N GLN A 157 15.91 0.28 -8.02
CA GLN A 157 16.52 1.49 -7.47
C GLN A 157 15.46 2.49 -6.96
N ARG A 158 14.38 2.70 -7.72
CA ARG A 158 13.31 3.61 -7.29
C ARG A 158 12.57 3.08 -6.06
N VAL A 159 12.26 1.78 -6.06
CA VAL A 159 11.57 1.15 -4.93
C VAL A 159 12.46 1.14 -3.69
N LEU A 160 13.75 0.82 -3.82
CA LEU A 160 14.71 0.86 -2.71
C LEU A 160 14.85 2.27 -2.12
N SER A 161 14.77 3.33 -2.94
CA SER A 161 14.72 4.71 -2.42
C SER A 161 13.52 4.94 -1.51
N HIS A 162 12.32 4.52 -1.92
CA HIS A 162 11.13 4.65 -1.07
C HIS A 162 11.19 3.74 0.15
N LEU A 163 11.68 2.50 0.02
CA LEU A 163 11.86 1.60 1.16
C LEU A 163 12.87 2.16 2.16
N HIS A 164 13.91 2.87 1.69
CA HIS A 164 14.85 3.58 2.54
C HIS A 164 14.16 4.71 3.32
N GLU A 165 13.28 5.47 2.68
CA GLU A 165 12.46 6.51 3.34
C GLU A 165 11.55 5.90 4.42
N VAL A 166 10.82 4.83 4.09
CA VAL A 166 9.99 4.07 5.03
C VAL A 166 10.81 3.61 6.23
N ALA A 167 11.94 2.95 5.99
CA ALA A 167 12.78 2.38 7.03
C ALA A 167 13.42 3.45 7.93
N THR A 168 13.89 4.54 7.33
CA THR A 168 14.50 5.67 8.05
C THR A 168 13.46 6.35 8.95
N TRP A 169 12.25 6.59 8.42
CA TRP A 169 11.17 7.17 9.20
C TRP A 169 10.74 6.23 10.33
N ALA A 170 10.61 4.92 10.05
CA ALA A 170 10.25 3.92 11.04
C ALA A 170 11.26 3.88 12.20
N ALA A 171 12.56 3.90 11.88
CA ALA A 171 13.64 3.93 12.87
C ALA A 171 13.60 5.20 13.73
N ALA A 172 13.43 6.36 13.10
CA ALA A 172 13.33 7.65 13.80
C ALA A 172 12.13 7.72 14.77
N ASN A 173 11.07 6.94 14.52
CA ASN A 173 9.86 6.90 15.33
C ASN A 173 9.74 5.65 16.23
N GLY A 174 10.78 4.80 16.23
CA GLY A 174 10.85 3.56 17.01
C GLY A 174 9.74 2.57 16.64
N ARG A 175 9.54 2.33 15.34
CA ARG A 175 8.47 1.46 14.82
C ARG A 175 9.06 0.38 13.93
N ASP A 176 8.49 -0.81 14.00
CA ASP A 176 8.80 -1.87 13.04
C ASP A 176 8.27 -1.50 11.63
N VAL A 177 8.85 -2.11 10.61
CA VAL A 177 8.34 -2.07 9.24
C VAL A 177 7.49 -3.30 9.01
N HIS A 178 6.26 -3.11 8.56
CA HIS A 178 5.32 -4.17 8.21
C HIS A 178 5.13 -4.20 6.69
N TRP A 179 4.85 -5.38 6.17
CA TRP A 179 4.37 -5.55 4.81
C TRP A 179 3.21 -6.54 4.73
N GLY A 180 2.25 -6.26 3.86
CA GLY A 180 1.07 -7.10 3.63
C GLY A 180 0.00 -6.42 2.81
#